data_AF-A0A6P0X300-F1
#
_entry.id   AF-A0A6P0X300-F1
#
_cell.length_a   1.000
_cell.length_b   1.000
_cell.length_c   1.000
_cell.angle_alpha   90.00
_cell.angle_beta   90.00
_cell.angle_gamma   90.00
#
_symmetry.space_group_name_H-M   'P 1'
#
loop_
_entity.id
_entity.type
_entity.pdbx_description
1 polymer ?
#
loop_
_entity_poly.entity_id
_entity_poly.type
_entity_poly.pdbx_seq_one_letter_code
_entity_poly.pdbx_strand_id
1 'polypeptide(L)' 'MINLSQAAVSEIRRLQVRLNNQAARLRLGVQAGGCAQLYYTIDFDDEINPGDHIYDREGISVIVDTPSL' A
#
# COMPACT_ATOMS: atom_id res chain seq x y z
N MET A 1 6.32 -10.16 6.30
CA MET A 1 4.97 -10.74 6.14
C MET A 1 3.96 -9.62 6.31
N ILE A 2 3.16 -9.32 5.28
CA ILE A 2 2.14 -8.26 5.33
C ILE A 2 0.78 -8.89 5.61
N ASN A 3 0.04 -8.33 6.56
CA ASN A 3 -1.32 -8.75 6.90
C ASN A 3 -2.23 -7.51 6.92
N LEU A 4 -3.43 -7.64 6.39
CA LEU A 4 -4.46 -6.61 6.46
C LEU A 4 -5.54 -7.06 7.45
N SER A 5 -6.03 -6.15 8.28
CA SER A 5 -7.22 -6.41 9.08
C SER A 5 -8.48 -6.26 8.21
N GLN A 6 -9.57 -6.89 8.62
CA GLN A 6 -10.87 -6.74 7.95
C GLN A 6 -11.31 -5.26 7.86
N ALA A 7 -11.01 -4.46 8.89
CA ALA A 7 -11.29 -3.03 8.89
C ALA A 7 -10.46 -2.29 7.82
N ALA A 8 -9.17 -2.61 7.68
CA ALA A 8 -8.31 -2.02 6.65
C ALA A 8 -8.80 -2.39 5.24
N VAL A 9 -9.17 -3.65 5.02
CA VAL A 9 -9.72 -4.13 3.74
C VAL A 9 -10.99 -3.38 3.36
N SER A 10 -11.91 -3.20 4.32
CA SER A 10 -13.13 -2.44 4.10
C SER A 10 -12.85 -0.97 3.77
N GLU A 11 -11.90 -0.35 4.46
CA GLU A 11 -11.57 1.06 4.24
C GLU A 11 -10.90 1.29 2.89
N ILE A 12 -9.97 0.41 2.49
CA ILE A 12 -9.32 0.47 1.17
C ILE A 12 -10.36 0.37 0.05
N ARG A 13 -11.28 -0.59 0.13
CA ARG A 13 -12.37 -0.72 -0.86
C ARG A 13 -13.26 0.52 -0.90
N ARG A 14 -13.59 1.10 0.26
CA ARG A 14 -14.36 2.34 0.35
C ARG A 14 -13.63 3.49 -0.35
N LEU A 15 -12.32 3.60 -0.17
CA LEU A 15 -11.49 4.62 -0.83
C LEU A 15 -11.41 4.41 -2.34
N GLN A 16 -11.20 3.18 -2.81
CA GLN A 16 -11.20 2.84 -4.24
C GLN A 16 -12.51 3.26 -4.94
N VAL A 17 -13.66 3.01 -4.30
CA VAL A 17 -14.98 3.45 -4.80
C VAL A 17 -15.06 4.98 -4.83
N ARG A 18 -14.60 5.67 -3.78
CA ARG A 18 -14.59 7.15 -3.72
C ARG A 18 -13.68 7.78 -4.77
N LEU A 19 -12.57 7.14 -5.09
CA LEU A 19 -11.63 7.56 -6.14
C LEU A 19 -12.14 7.22 -7.55
N ASN A 20 -13.24 6.48 -7.66
CA ASN A 20 -13.73 5.90 -8.91
C ASN A 20 -12.65 5.08 -9.65
N ASN A 21 -11.75 4.46 -8.89
CA ASN A 21 -10.68 3.60 -9.39
C ASN A 21 -10.61 2.32 -8.56
N GLN A 22 -11.24 1.26 -9.06
CA GLN A 22 -11.27 -0.06 -8.43
C GLN A 22 -9.99 -0.85 -8.65
N ALA A 23 -9.16 -0.44 -9.62
CA ALA A 23 -7.88 -1.07 -9.92
C ALA A 23 -6.72 -0.47 -9.11
N ALA A 24 -6.95 0.65 -8.42
CA ALA A 24 -5.96 1.32 -7.59
C ALA A 24 -5.36 0.36 -6.57
N ARG A 25 -4.04 0.20 -6.59
CA ARG A 25 -3.32 -0.69 -5.68
C ARG A 25 -2.81 0.11 -4.49
N LEU A 26 -2.72 -0.51 -3.33
CA LEU A 26 -2.15 0.13 -2.15
C LEU A 26 -0.63 0.12 -2.27
N ARG A 27 0.06 1.25 -2.22
CA ARG A 27 1.52 1.32 -2.07
C ARG A 27 1.88 1.56 -0.62
N LEU A 28 2.76 0.72 -0.09
CA LEU A 28 3.38 0.87 1.23
C LEU A 28 4.86 1.18 1.03
N GLY A 29 5.28 2.34 1.52
CA GLY A 29 6.67 2.79 1.50
C GLY A 29 7.20 3.09 2.89
N VAL A 30 8.51 3.23 3.00
CA VAL A 30 9.23 3.72 4.17
C VAL A 30 10.04 4.93 3.73
N GLN A 31 9.83 6.05 4.42
CA GLN A 31 10.56 7.29 4.17
C GLN A 31 11.39 7.67 5.39
N ALA A 32 12.51 8.35 5.15
CA ALA A 32 13.35 8.88 6.20
C ALA A 32 12.81 10.23 6.71
N GLY A 33 12.60 10.34 8.02
CA GLY A 33 12.27 11.61 8.67
C GLY A 33 11.69 11.48 10.09
N GLY A 34 11.59 12.61 10.79
CA GLY A 34 11.13 12.70 12.17
C GLY A 34 12.21 12.40 13.24
N CYS A 35 11.82 12.44 14.52
CA CYS A 35 12.71 12.12 15.66
C CYS A 35 13.16 10.64 15.69
N ALA A 36 12.41 9.75 15.02
CA ALA A 36 12.63 8.30 15.00
C ALA A 36 13.23 7.79 13.67
N GLN A 37 13.75 8.70 12.83
CA GLN A 37 14.46 8.44 11.56
C GLN A 37 13.63 7.85 10.41
N LEU A 38 12.57 7.07 10.65
CA LEU A 38 11.76 6.43 9.60
C LEU A 38 10.25 6.51 9.89
N TYR A 39 9.43 6.63 8.85
CA TYR A 39 7.97 6.53 8.91
C TYR A 39 7.39 5.79 7.69
N TYR A 40 6.23 5.16 7.86
CA TYR A 40 5.51 4.50 6.78
C TYR A 40 4.69 5.49 5.97
N THR A 41 4.64 5.29 4.66
CA THR A 41 3.73 5.98 3.75
C THR A 41 2.75 4.99 3.16
N ILE A 42 1.48 5.39 3.08
CA ILE A 42 0.41 4.61 2.50
C ILE A 42 -0.27 5.49 1.45
N ASP A 43 -0.27 5.03 0.21
CA ASP A 43 -0.92 5.72 -0.90
C ASP A 43 -1.60 4.73 -1.85
N PHE A 44 -2.35 5.25 -2.82
CA PHE A 44 -2.82 4.49 -3.97
C PHE A 44 -1.92 4.75 -5.17
N ASP A 45 -1.47 3.69 -5.82
CA ASP A 45 -0.63 3.76 -7.01
C ASP A 45 -1.08 2.75 -8.06
N ASP A 46 -1.07 3.18 -9.31
CA ASP A 46 -1.41 2.37 -10.47
C ASP A 46 -0.15 1.80 -11.16
N GLU A 47 1.03 2.36 -10.85
CA GLU A 47 2.32 1.99 -11.43
C GLU A 47 3.09 0.99 -10.53
N ILE A 48 3.68 -0.02 -11.17
CA ILE A 48 4.59 -0.97 -10.54
C ILE A 48 5.99 -0.65 -11.04
N ASN A 49 6.87 -0.27 -10.12
CA ASN A 49 8.24 0.10 -10.41
C ASN A 49 9.17 -1.12 -10.36
N PRO A 50 10.31 -1.10 -11.09
CA PRO A 50 11.31 -2.16 -10.99
C PRO A 50 11.80 -2.34 -9.53
N GLY A 51 11.67 -3.55 -9.01
CA GLY A 51 12.06 -3.89 -7.63
C GLY A 51 10.89 -3.91 -6.63
N ASP A 52 9.73 -3.38 -7.01
CA ASP A 52 8.53 -3.47 -6.18
C ASP A 52 8.14 -4.93 -5.96
N HIS A 53 7.73 -5.25 -4.73
CA HIS A 53 7.15 -6.53 -4.38
C HIS A 53 5.65 -6.38 -4.24
N ILE A 54 4.91 -7.26 -4.91
CA ILE A 54 3.45 -7.25 -4.90
C ILE A 54 2.95 -8.38 -4.00
N TYR A 55 2.11 -8.03 -3.05
CA TYR A 55 1.43 -8.96 -2.17
C TYR A 55 -0.08 -8.89 -2.43
N ASP A 56 -0.71 -10.03 -2.70
CA ASP A 56 -2.16 -10.12 -2.70
C ASP A 56 -2.64 -10.46 -1.28
N ARG A 57 -3.51 -9.60 -0.75
CA ARG A 57 -4.15 -9.76 0.56
C ARG A 57 -5.62 -9.45 0.46
N GLU A 58 -6.43 -10.49 0.58
CA GLU A 58 -7.90 -10.39 0.58
C GLU A 58 -8.46 -9.68 -0.68
N GLY A 59 -7.82 -9.89 -1.83
CA GLY A 59 -8.20 -9.27 -3.11
C GLY A 59 -7.76 -7.81 -3.23
N ILE A 60 -6.89 -7.34 -2.34
CA ILE A 60 -6.20 -6.04 -2.45
C ILE A 60 -4.75 -6.33 -2.84
N SER A 61 -4.31 -5.71 -3.92
CA SER A 61 -2.89 -5.71 -4.30
C SER A 61 -2.16 -4.63 -3.49
N VAL A 62 -1.12 -5.07 -2.76
CA VAL A 62 -0.23 -4.21 -1.99
C VAL A 62 1.15 -4.20 -2.63
N ILE A 63 1.57 -3.04 -3.11
CA ILE A 63 2.89 -2.75 -3.65
C ILE A 63 3.80 -2.34 -2.49
N VAL A 64 4.98 -2.93 -2.38
CA VAL A 64 6.00 -2.53 -1.40
C VAL A 64 7.33 -2.29 -2.09
N ASP A 65 7.88 -1.11 -1.88
CA ASP A 65 9.17 -0.71 -2.45
C ASP A 65 10.30 -1.57 -1.85
N THR A 66 11.28 -2.01 -2.66
CA THR A 66 12.44 -2.80 -2.15
C THR A 66 13.14 -2.20 -0.93
N PRO A 67 13.38 -0.86 -0.84
CA PRO A 67 14.01 -0.26 0.34
C PRO A 67 13.19 -0.37 1.64
N SER A 68 11.92 -0.75 1.52
CA SER A 68 10.95 -0.86 2.62
C SER A 68 10.78 -2.30 3.13
N LEU A 69 11.46 -3.27 2.52
CA LEU A 69 11.43 -4.69 2.91
C LEU A 69 12.44 -5.05 4.00
#